data_AF-A0A8T7GIF5-F1
#
_entry.id   AF-A0A8T7GIF5-F1
#
_cell.length_a   1.000
_cell.length_b   1.000
_cell.length_c   1.000
_cell.angle_alpha   90.00
_cell.angle_beta   90.00
_cell.angle_gamma   90.00
#
_symmetry.space_group_name_H-M   'P 1'
#
loop_
_entity.id
_entity.type
_entity.pdbx_description
1 polymer ?
#
loop_
_entity_poly.entity_id
_entity_poly.type
_entity_poly.pdbx_seq_one_letter_code
_entity_poly.pdbx_strand_id
1 'polypeptide(L)'
;MNKIEHYKLNTNNISIILGIFCVLMIFSILFQLFLVEPAHALTRYYNCVTRTADKNGTLSEYNIQVCYDKVFLGAVKAMEKLNNTN
;
A
#
# COMPACT_ATOMS: atom_id res chain seq x y z
N MET A 1 -35.50 -13.98 -38.19
CA MET A 1 -34.25 -13.23 -38.01
C MET A 1 -34.33 -12.41 -36.73
N ASN A 2 -33.98 -12.98 -35.57
CA ASN A 2 -34.00 -12.21 -34.30
C ASN A 2 -33.04 -12.79 -33.22
N LYS A 3 -32.84 -14.11 -33.17
CA LYS A 3 -32.05 -14.73 -32.07
C LYS A 3 -30.53 -14.47 -32.13
N ILE A 4 -29.97 -14.32 -33.33
CA ILE A 4 -28.50 -14.20 -33.54
C ILE A 4 -28.01 -12.79 -33.17
N GLU A 5 -28.79 -11.75 -33.46
CA GLU A 5 -28.44 -10.37 -33.13
C GLU A 5 -28.53 -10.10 -31.61
N HIS A 6 -29.55 -10.64 -30.94
CA HIS A 6 -29.66 -10.56 -29.48
C HIS A 6 -28.48 -11.23 -28.74
N TYR A 7 -27.97 -12.35 -29.25
CA TYR A 7 -26.81 -13.02 -28.64
C TYR A 7 -25.54 -12.19 -28.81
N LYS A 8 -25.34 -11.61 -29.99
CA LYS A 8 -24.17 -10.78 -30.32
C LYS A 8 -24.15 -9.46 -29.53
N LEU A 9 -25.32 -8.83 -29.33
CA LEU A 9 -25.46 -7.63 -28.50
C LEU A 9 -25.15 -7.92 -27.02
N ASN A 10 -25.61 -9.06 -26.50
CA ASN A 10 -25.34 -9.49 -25.13
C ASN A 10 -23.86 -9.79 -24.89
N THR A 11 -23.18 -10.46 -25.83
CA THR A 11 -21.74 -10.74 -25.74
C THR A 11 -20.90 -9.45 -25.71
N ASN A 12 -21.24 -8.45 -26.52
CA ASN A 12 -20.52 -7.17 -26.52
C ASN A 12 -20.66 -6.42 -25.19
N ASN A 13 -21.86 -6.40 -24.61
CA ASN A 13 -22.10 -5.78 -23.32
C ASN A 13 -21.36 -6.51 -22.19
N ILE A 14 -21.34 -7.84 -22.22
CA ILE A 14 -20.59 -8.67 -21.26
C ILE A 14 -19.08 -8.38 -21.36
N SER A 15 -18.53 -8.29 -22.57
CA SER A 15 -17.11 -7.95 -22.77
C SER A 15 -16.77 -6.55 -22.25
N ILE A 16 -17.66 -5.57 -22.42
CA ILE A 16 -17.48 -4.21 -21.87
C ILE A 16 -17.52 -4.24 -20.34
N ILE A 17 -18.49 -4.94 -19.74
CA ILE A 17 -18.62 -5.07 -18.28
C ILE A 17 -17.38 -5.74 -17.68
N LEU A 18 -16.89 -6.82 -18.29
CA LEU A 18 -15.64 -7.48 -17.91
C LEU A 18 -14.43 -6.54 -18.00
N GLY A 19 -14.35 -5.74 -19.08
CA GLY A 19 -13.31 -4.74 -19.24
C GLY A 19 -13.31 -3.70 -18.12
N ILE A 20 -14.48 -3.14 -17.80
CA ILE A 20 -14.65 -2.17 -16.70
C ILE A 20 -14.24 -2.82 -15.36
N PHE A 21 -14.67 -4.04 -15.10
CA PHE A 21 -14.34 -4.77 -13.88
C PHE A 21 -12.82 -5.01 -13.74
N CYS A 22 -12.14 -5.40 -14.81
CA CYS A 22 -10.68 -5.56 -14.81
C CYS A 22 -9.96 -4.26 -14.48
N VAL A 23 -10.38 -3.14 -15.06
CA VAL A 23 -9.80 -1.82 -14.79
C VAL A 23 -9.97 -1.43 -13.32
N LEU A 24 -11.19 -1.60 -12.77
CA LEU A 24 -11.46 -1.32 -11.36
C LEU A 24 -10.62 -2.18 -10.40
N MET A 25 -10.43 -3.46 -10.72
CA MET A 25 -9.58 -4.35 -9.93
C MET A 25 -8.11 -3.91 -9.94
N ILE A 26 -7.57 -3.53 -11.10
CA ILE A 26 -6.19 -3.01 -11.19
C ILE A 26 -6.03 -1.75 -10.33
N PHE A 27 -6.95 -0.79 -10.45
CA PHE A 27 -6.92 0.42 -9.63
C PHE A 27 -7.01 0.12 -8.12
N SER A 28 -7.84 -0.84 -7.72
CA SER A 28 -8.00 -1.23 -6.33
C SER A 28 -6.71 -1.85 -5.76
N ILE A 29 -6.03 -2.69 -6.54
CA ILE A 29 -4.74 -3.28 -6.15
C ILE A 29 -3.66 -2.21 -6.04
N LEU A 30 -3.56 -1.31 -7.02
CA LEU A 30 -2.61 -0.19 -6.98
C LEU A 30 -2.84 0.70 -5.77
N PHE A 31 -4.11 1.02 -5.46
CA PHE A 31 -4.46 1.81 -4.27
C PHE A 31 -4.03 1.13 -2.97
N GLN A 32 -4.19 -0.20 -2.87
CA GLN A 32 -3.73 -0.95 -1.70
C GLN A 32 -2.20 -0.92 -1.57
N LEU A 33 -1.45 -1.00 -2.67
CA LEU A 33 0.02 -0.91 -2.62
C LEU A 33 0.49 0.42 -2.02
N PHE A 34 -0.18 1.54 -2.34
CA PHE A 34 0.12 2.84 -1.75
C PHE A 34 -0.19 2.93 -0.24
N LEU A 35 -1.09 2.10 0.28
CA LEU A 35 -1.42 2.03 1.71
C LEU A 35 -0.57 1.01 2.47
N VAL A 36 -0.05 -0.01 1.79
CA VAL A 36 0.74 -1.08 2.38
C VAL A 36 2.12 -0.60 2.82
N GLU A 37 2.76 0.30 2.05
CA GLU A 37 4.05 0.90 2.44
C GLU A 37 4.00 1.69 3.75
N PRO A 38 3.07 2.65 3.95
CA PRO A 38 2.96 3.34 5.23
C PRO A 38 2.52 2.41 6.35
N ALA A 39 1.70 1.39 6.08
CA ALA A 39 1.32 0.39 7.08
C ALA A 39 2.54 -0.40 7.57
N HIS A 40 3.42 -0.86 6.67
CA HIS A 40 4.65 -1.57 7.06
C HIS A 40 5.63 -0.68 7.84
N ALA A 41 5.76 0.60 7.46
CA ALA A 41 6.59 1.56 8.20
C ALA A 41 6.02 1.79 9.61
N LEU A 42 4.70 1.93 9.74
CA LEU A 42 4.01 2.12 10.99
C LEU A 42 4.12 0.89 11.90
N THR A 43 3.95 -0.32 11.36
CA THR A 43 4.15 -1.57 12.13
C THR A 43 5.58 -1.69 12.67
N ARG A 44 6.60 -1.37 11.85
CA ARG A 44 8.00 -1.39 12.30
C ARG A 44 8.26 -0.35 13.39
N TYR A 45 7.65 0.82 13.27
CA TYR A 45 7.74 1.87 14.27
C TYR A 45 7.12 1.41 15.60
N TYR A 46 5.88 0.91 15.60
CA TYR A 46 5.24 0.39 16.81
C TYR A 46 6.04 -0.74 17.45
N ASN A 47 6.55 -1.68 16.65
CA ASN A 47 7.39 -2.77 17.18
C ASN A 47 8.67 -2.25 17.86
N CYS A 48 9.30 -1.19 17.33
CA CYS A 48 10.45 -0.57 17.96
C CYS A 48 10.09 0.09 19.29
N VAL A 49 9.00 0.86 19.29
CA VAL A 49 8.52 1.61 20.47
C VAL A 49 8.14 0.64 21.59
N THR A 50 7.33 -0.37 21.30
CA THR A 50 6.91 -1.39 22.29
C THR A 50 8.10 -2.14 22.84
N ARG A 51 9.03 -2.61 21.99
CA ARG A 51 10.22 -3.33 22.45
C ARG A 51 11.13 -2.47 23.32
N THR A 52 11.18 -1.17 23.06
CA THR A 52 11.99 -0.24 23.86
C THR A 52 11.32 0.07 25.19
N ALA A 53 9.99 0.21 25.21
CA ALA A 53 9.21 0.34 26.43
C ALA A 53 9.34 -0.90 27.32
N ASP A 54 9.24 -2.11 26.74
CA ASP A 54 9.41 -3.37 27.46
C ASP A 54 10.82 -3.52 28.04
N LYS A 55 11.86 -3.11 27.29
CA LYS A 55 13.25 -3.17 27.77
C LYS A 55 13.55 -2.18 28.89
N ASN A 56 13.02 -0.97 28.78
CA ASN A 56 13.36 0.13 29.68
C ASN A 56 12.36 0.25 30.84
N GLY A 57 11.25 -0.52 30.83
CA GLY A 57 10.16 -0.45 31.79
C GLY A 57 9.34 0.84 31.71
N THR A 58 9.73 1.79 30.85
CA THR A 58 9.07 3.08 30.67
C THR A 58 9.18 3.53 29.21
N LEU A 59 8.17 4.27 28.76
CA LEU A 59 8.23 4.95 27.47
C LEU A 59 8.68 6.39 27.69
N SER A 60 9.88 6.73 27.22
CA SER A 60 10.39 8.10 27.23
C SER A 60 10.33 8.71 25.83
N GLU A 61 10.23 10.04 25.78
CA GLU A 61 10.19 10.80 24.52
C GLU A 61 11.45 10.56 23.65
N TYR A 62 12.60 10.39 24.30
CA TYR A 62 13.85 10.00 23.64
C TYR A 62 13.73 8.64 22.93
N ASN A 63 13.12 7.65 23.57
CA ASN A 63 12.94 6.31 22.98
C ASN A 63 12.01 6.34 21.76
N ILE A 64 11.00 7.21 21.80
CA ILE A 64 10.08 7.45 20.68
C ILE A 64 10.84 8.07 19.50
N GLN A 65 11.62 9.13 19.74
CA GLN A 65 12.41 9.79 18.70
C GLN A 65 13.45 8.85 18.06
N VAL A 66 14.15 8.05 18.86
CA VAL A 66 15.13 7.08 18.34
C VAL A 66 14.47 6.05 17.44
N CYS A 67 13.27 5.57 17.79
CA CYS A 67 12.52 4.64 16.95
C CYS A 67 11.97 5.29 15.68
N TYR A 68 11.55 6.55 15.77
CA TYR A 68 11.14 7.35 14.61
C TYR A 68 12.31 7.56 13.63
N ASP A 69 13.46 8.01 14.10
CA ASP A 69 14.63 8.26 13.24
C ASP A 69 15.15 6.98 12.57
N LYS A 70 15.22 5.88 13.31
CA LYS A 70 15.71 4.61 12.76
C LYS A 70 14.79 4.00 11.71
N VAL A 71 13.48 4.12 11.89
CA VAL A 71 12.51 3.42 11.04
C VAL A 71 11.96 4.33 9.94
N PHE A 72 11.60 5.56 10.29
CA PHE A 72 11.00 6.52 9.37
C PHE A 72 12.08 7.28 8.57
N LEU A 73 13.07 7.89 9.23
CA LEU A 73 14.11 8.68 8.54
C LEU A 73 15.02 7.79 7.68
N GLY A 74 15.30 6.56 8.13
CA GLY A 74 16.01 5.55 7.34
C GLY A 74 15.27 5.15 6.06
N ALA A 75 13.94 5.00 6.13
CA ALA A 75 13.12 4.70 4.95
C ALA A 75 13.04 5.90 3.99
N VAL A 76 12.93 7.13 4.51
CA VAL A 76 12.93 8.36 3.70
C VAL A 76 14.26 8.52 2.94
N LYS A 77 15.40 8.33 3.61
CA LYS A 77 16.72 8.40 2.95
C LYS A 77 16.92 7.30 1.89
N ALA A 78 16.38 6.11 2.11
CA ALA A 78 16.44 5.03 1.12
C ALA A 78 15.60 5.37 -0.13
N MET A 79 14.42 5.99 0.06
CA MET A 79 13.57 6.46 -1.03
C MET A 79 14.19 7.66 -1.78
N GLU A 80 14.83 8.59 -1.07
CA GLU A 80 15.56 9.71 -1.68
C GLU A 80 16.73 9.22 -2.55
N LYS A 81 17.47 8.20 -2.08
CA LYS A 81 18.57 7.61 -2.85
C LYS A 81 18.07 6.98 -4.15
N LEU A 82 16.89 6.35 -4.16
CA LEU A 82 16.28 5.80 -5.38
C LEU A 82 15.85 6.90 -6.37
N ASN A 83 15.39 8.05 -5.89
CA ASN A 83 14.98 9.18 -6.74
C ASN A 83 16.17 9.93 -7.38
N ASN A 84 17.32 9.95 -6.71
CA ASN A 84 18.54 10.62 -7.18
C ASN A 84 19.46 9.75 -8.06
N THR A 85 19.02 8.53 -8.44
CA THR A 85 19.76 7.64 -9.36
C THR A 85 19.08 7.52 -10.73
N ASN A 86 18.17 8.44 -11.04
CA ASN A 86 17.56 8.60 -12.37
C ASN A 86 18.10 9.86 -13.05
#